data_AF-H0S8Q9-F1
#
_entry.id   AF-H0S8Q9-F1
#
_cell.length_a   1.000
_cell.length_b   1.000
_cell.length_c   1.000
_cell.angle_alpha   90.00
_cell.angle_beta   90.00
_cell.angle_gamma   90.00
#
_symmetry.space_group_name_H-M   'P 1'
#
loop_
_entity.id
_entity.type
_entity.pdbx_description
1 polymer ?
#
loop_
_entity_poly.entity_id
_entity_poly.type
_entity_poly.pdbx_seq_one_letter_code
_entity_poly.pdbx_strand_id
1 'polypeptide(L)'
;MSLAENVEYLRRLRELNGITGFGDFHRQVRPAPECPLVEVEGFGSNPGRLKMFAYVPAQRQPLLPLVVVLHGCGQSAAEYDLGAGWSTLAKHFGFALLMPEQQRINNPQRCFNWFQSEDITRDQGEVASIREMIARMVADCAIDPSRIFVTGLSAGGAMTMAMLSAHPELFAAGAVIAGLPFGTARNMRDAILQMRMPPARPAGELGDLVRRASSHRGKWPKLSVWHGTADYTVHPDNAGEIVKQWLDLHHLPLAPMAANEVNGYPHEQWWNADGETMVESFTITNMAHGTPIGVAGNDKRYGKAGPFLLEAGISSSYLIAKFFGVTDWIRQPKPAVTSPSSKLIPEVSPIPVLPALTKMLRKAEDQPAAGSVEAKAAPQPTTTAPPTKTAKPAQPRPARAKSGRSTARPPKRKAEPPASGPLPVESKAMSAAPAGAPAEVTPVASKPSVAKAIDMTPADPPTVVAVKAAPAPSAPPPAAKRRRVIDVAAVIDRALKAAGLK
;
A
#
# COMPACT_ATOMS: atom_id res chain seq x y z
N MET A 1 11.24 -28.37 12.52
CA MET A 1 11.67 -28.65 11.15
C MET A 1 13.07 -28.08 10.96
N SER A 2 13.89 -28.82 10.24
CA SER A 2 15.32 -28.68 10.03
C SER A 2 15.61 -27.98 8.69
N LEU A 3 16.88 -27.63 8.47
CA LEU A 3 17.33 -27.01 7.21
C LEU A 3 17.04 -27.90 5.98
N ALA A 4 17.09 -29.23 6.14
CA ALA A 4 16.83 -30.18 5.05
C ALA A 4 15.37 -30.15 4.58
N GLU A 5 14.41 -30.06 5.51
CA GLU A 5 12.98 -29.99 5.19
C GLU A 5 12.65 -28.70 4.41
N ASN A 6 13.32 -27.58 4.74
CA ASN A 6 13.17 -26.32 4.00
C ASN A 6 13.74 -26.40 2.57
N VAL A 7 14.86 -27.12 2.36
CA VAL A 7 15.47 -27.30 1.02
C VAL A 7 14.58 -28.19 0.14
N GLU A 8 14.05 -29.28 0.68
CA GLU A 8 13.13 -30.18 -0.04
C GLU A 8 11.81 -29.47 -0.42
N TYR A 9 11.27 -28.63 0.47
CA TYR A 9 10.11 -27.78 0.17
C TYR A 9 10.37 -26.81 -1.00
N LEU A 10 11.52 -26.12 -0.98
CA LEU A 10 11.94 -25.20 -2.04
C LEU A 10 12.20 -25.93 -3.37
N ARG A 11 12.62 -27.20 -3.34
CA ARG A 11 12.81 -28.02 -4.53
C ARG A 11 11.49 -28.32 -5.24
N ARG A 12 10.46 -28.76 -4.51
CA ARG A 12 9.14 -29.11 -5.08
C ARG A 12 8.42 -27.91 -5.70
N LEU A 13 8.61 -26.71 -5.14
CA LEU A 13 8.14 -25.45 -5.75
C LEU A 13 8.75 -25.16 -7.13
N ARG A 14 9.91 -25.74 -7.46
CA ARG A 14 10.52 -25.61 -8.80
C ARG A 14 9.91 -26.58 -9.82
N GLU A 15 9.48 -27.76 -9.37
CA GLU A 15 9.02 -28.87 -10.24
C GLU A 15 7.60 -28.65 -10.80
N LEU A 16 6.77 -27.86 -10.12
CA LEU A 16 5.42 -27.49 -10.57
C LEU A 16 5.39 -26.46 -11.73
N ASN A 17 6.54 -25.89 -12.12
CA ASN A 17 6.62 -24.70 -12.98
C ASN A 17 7.20 -24.94 -14.39
N GLY A 18 7.23 -26.18 -14.91
CA GLY A 18 7.88 -26.44 -16.20
C GLY A 18 7.48 -27.73 -16.93
N ILE A 19 6.39 -27.68 -17.71
CA ILE A 19 6.09 -28.61 -18.80
C ILE A 19 5.58 -27.80 -20.00
N THR A 20 5.96 -28.22 -21.22
CA THR A 20 5.69 -27.58 -22.54
C THR A 20 6.40 -26.24 -22.79
N GLY A 21 7.01 -25.98 -23.95
CA GLY A 21 7.33 -26.87 -25.08
C GLY A 21 8.31 -26.20 -26.05
N PHE A 22 9.15 -26.98 -26.74
CA PHE A 22 10.12 -26.50 -27.75
C PHE A 22 9.62 -26.81 -29.16
N GLY A 23 9.79 -25.85 -30.09
CA GLY A 23 9.61 -26.05 -31.55
C GLY A 23 8.81 -24.93 -32.24
N ASP A 24 9.48 -23.93 -32.83
CA ASP A 24 9.75 -23.89 -34.27
C ASP A 24 10.08 -22.50 -34.88
N PHE A 25 11.09 -22.54 -35.76
CA PHE A 25 11.48 -21.66 -36.87
C PHE A 25 11.33 -20.12 -36.82
N HIS A 26 12.50 -19.50 -37.03
CA HIS A 26 12.76 -18.21 -37.71
C HIS A 26 11.54 -17.44 -38.22
N ARG A 27 11.10 -16.46 -37.44
CA ARG A 27 10.44 -15.24 -37.92
C ARG A 27 11.28 -14.06 -37.45
N GLN A 28 11.44 -13.03 -38.28
CA GLN A 28 12.21 -11.84 -37.89
C GLN A 28 11.61 -11.22 -36.62
N VAL A 29 12.35 -11.31 -35.51
CA VAL A 29 11.93 -10.76 -34.23
C VAL A 29 12.02 -9.24 -34.33
N ARG A 30 10.87 -8.59 -34.53
CA ARG A 30 10.72 -7.20 -34.08
C ARG A 30 11.11 -7.19 -32.60
N PRO A 31 12.05 -6.33 -32.15
CA PRO A 31 12.39 -6.27 -30.74
C PRO A 31 11.10 -6.07 -29.93
N ALA A 32 10.95 -6.86 -28.87
CA ALA A 32 9.84 -6.67 -27.95
C ALA A 32 9.93 -5.22 -27.41
N PRO A 33 8.79 -4.53 -27.21
CA PRO A 33 8.82 -3.18 -26.65
C PRO A 33 9.51 -3.25 -25.29
N GLU A 34 10.66 -2.59 -25.19
CA GLU A 34 11.47 -2.59 -23.98
C GLU A 34 10.66 -1.99 -22.83
N CYS A 35 10.80 -2.57 -21.63
CA CYS A 35 10.13 -2.05 -20.45
C CYS A 35 10.66 -0.62 -20.20
N PRO A 36 9.79 0.40 -20.10
CA PRO A 36 10.23 1.80 -20.01
C PRO A 36 10.71 2.20 -18.61
N LEU A 37 10.84 1.23 -17.69
CA LEU A 37 11.43 1.40 -16.37
C LEU A 37 12.94 1.65 -16.49
N VAL A 38 13.42 2.67 -15.78
CA VAL A 38 14.85 2.99 -15.62
C VAL A 38 15.29 2.59 -14.21
N GLU A 39 16.42 1.90 -14.08
CA GLU A 39 17.02 1.66 -12.76
C GLU A 39 17.62 2.96 -12.21
N VAL A 40 17.29 3.29 -10.97
CA VAL A 40 17.74 4.50 -10.28
C VAL A 40 18.70 4.12 -9.16
N GLU A 41 19.96 4.55 -9.29
CA GLU A 41 20.97 4.37 -8.25
C GLU A 41 21.05 5.59 -7.31
N GLY A 42 21.67 5.40 -6.14
CA GLY A 42 21.95 6.48 -5.18
C GLY A 42 20.71 7.17 -4.61
N PHE A 43 19.59 6.45 -4.42
CA PHE A 43 18.32 7.04 -3.98
C PHE A 43 18.24 7.43 -2.50
N GLY A 44 19.14 6.92 -1.65
CA GLY A 44 19.14 7.23 -0.21
C GLY A 44 19.68 6.07 0.61
N SER A 45 19.17 5.90 1.83
CA SER A 45 19.43 4.69 2.62
C SER A 45 18.77 3.47 1.97
N ASN A 46 19.39 2.29 2.08
CA ASN A 46 18.86 1.06 1.49
C ASN A 46 19.08 -0.18 2.39
N PRO A 47 18.55 -0.20 3.63
CA PRO A 47 18.81 -1.28 4.58
C PRO A 47 18.21 -2.62 4.12
N GLY A 48 17.06 -2.63 3.44
CA GLY A 48 16.47 -3.81 2.81
C GLY A 48 17.14 -4.24 1.50
N ARG A 49 18.17 -3.52 1.04
CA ARG A 49 19.00 -3.85 -0.14
C ARG A 49 18.17 -4.15 -1.40
N LEU A 50 17.15 -3.35 -1.66
CA LEU A 50 16.29 -3.44 -2.84
C LEU A 50 16.91 -2.68 -4.03
N LYS A 51 16.50 -3.01 -5.26
CA LYS A 51 16.71 -2.17 -6.45
C LYS A 51 15.54 -1.18 -6.59
N MET A 52 15.80 0.01 -7.14
CA MET A 52 14.76 1.00 -7.46
C MET A 52 14.61 1.09 -8.98
N PHE A 53 13.42 0.79 -9.49
CA PHE A 53 13.05 1.14 -10.86
C PHE A 53 12.01 2.26 -10.86
N ALA A 54 12.03 3.14 -11.85
CA ALA A 54 11.07 4.23 -11.98
C ALA A 54 10.64 4.44 -13.43
N TYR A 55 9.42 4.93 -13.62
CA TYR A 55 8.95 5.46 -14.90
C TYR A 55 8.21 6.77 -14.69
N VAL A 56 8.56 7.80 -15.46
CA VAL A 56 7.90 9.10 -15.42
C VAL A 56 7.51 9.50 -16.84
N PRO A 57 6.22 9.65 -17.16
CA PRO A 57 5.79 9.96 -18.50
C PRO A 57 6.18 11.40 -18.92
N ALA A 58 6.29 11.61 -20.23
CA ALA A 58 6.57 12.92 -20.81
C ALA A 58 5.34 13.86 -20.72
N GLN A 59 4.14 13.31 -20.88
CA GLN A 59 2.89 14.00 -20.55
C GLN A 59 2.51 13.65 -19.11
N ARG A 60 2.37 14.67 -18.26
CA ARG A 60 2.20 14.53 -16.80
C ARG A 60 0.90 15.20 -16.36
N GLN A 61 0.24 14.65 -15.35
CA GLN A 61 -0.83 15.37 -14.66
C GLN A 61 -0.25 16.58 -13.90
N PRO A 62 -0.99 17.70 -13.79
CA PRO A 62 -0.77 18.66 -12.71
C PRO A 62 -0.88 17.93 -11.37
N LEU A 63 -0.06 18.31 -10.38
CA LEU A 63 0.05 17.61 -9.10
C LEU A 63 0.31 16.10 -9.32
N LEU A 64 1.51 15.81 -9.84
CA LEU A 64 1.88 14.50 -10.40
C LEU A 64 1.71 13.37 -9.37
N PRO A 65 0.84 12.39 -9.60
CA PRO A 65 0.73 11.23 -8.72
C PRO A 65 1.92 10.29 -8.83
N LEU A 66 2.15 9.51 -7.78
CA LEU A 66 3.06 8.36 -7.78
C LEU A 66 2.30 7.10 -7.39
N VAL A 67 2.38 6.06 -8.23
CA VAL A 67 1.96 4.71 -7.85
C VAL A 67 3.19 3.85 -7.60
N VAL A 68 3.32 3.35 -6.38
CA VAL A 68 4.33 2.37 -5.98
C VAL A 68 3.79 0.98 -6.29
N VAL A 69 4.49 0.21 -7.12
CA VAL A 69 4.02 -1.11 -7.58
C VAL A 69 5.00 -2.20 -7.16
N LEU A 70 4.53 -3.16 -6.36
CA LEU A 70 5.31 -4.23 -5.74
C LEU A 70 4.98 -5.59 -6.38
N HIS A 71 5.99 -6.22 -6.98
CA HIS A 71 5.85 -7.50 -7.68
C HIS A 71 5.63 -8.70 -6.74
N GLY A 72 5.12 -9.80 -7.30
CA GLY A 72 4.98 -11.08 -6.59
C GLY A 72 6.30 -11.85 -6.46
N CYS A 73 6.26 -12.96 -5.69
CA CYS A 73 7.36 -13.92 -5.67
C CYS A 73 7.70 -14.42 -7.08
N GLY A 74 8.99 -14.66 -7.33
CA GLY A 74 9.52 -15.14 -8.61
C GLY A 74 9.70 -14.06 -9.68
N GLN A 75 8.96 -12.95 -9.62
CA GLN A 75 8.91 -11.90 -10.64
C GLN A 75 10.03 -10.83 -10.48
N SER A 76 10.24 -10.02 -11.52
CA SER A 76 10.96 -8.74 -11.49
C SER A 76 10.00 -7.55 -11.58
N ALA A 77 10.50 -6.33 -11.35
CA ALA A 77 9.74 -5.11 -11.59
C ALA A 77 9.30 -5.02 -13.07
N ALA A 78 10.20 -5.31 -14.01
CA ALA A 78 9.92 -5.24 -15.45
C ALA A 78 8.96 -6.35 -15.94
N GLU A 79 9.09 -7.57 -15.42
CA GLU A 79 8.14 -8.67 -15.69
C GLU A 79 6.72 -8.31 -15.21
N TYR A 80 6.61 -7.72 -14.01
CA TYR A 80 5.32 -7.34 -13.45
C TYR A 80 4.72 -6.08 -14.08
N ASP A 81 5.55 -5.11 -14.50
CA ASP A 81 5.10 -3.93 -15.25
C ASP A 81 4.48 -4.30 -16.60
N LEU A 82 5.22 -5.05 -17.43
CA LEU A 82 4.76 -5.51 -18.74
C LEU A 82 3.54 -6.44 -18.61
N GLY A 83 3.52 -7.24 -17.54
CA GLY A 83 2.46 -8.19 -17.23
C GLY A 83 1.15 -7.54 -16.79
N ALA A 84 1.20 -6.63 -15.81
CA ALA A 84 0.03 -5.96 -15.24
C ALA A 84 -0.34 -4.63 -15.94
N GLY A 85 0.53 -4.11 -16.82
CA GLY A 85 0.26 -2.95 -17.69
C GLY A 85 0.48 -1.58 -17.06
N TRP A 86 1.21 -1.48 -15.94
CA TRP A 86 1.30 -0.25 -15.15
C TRP A 86 1.92 0.92 -15.92
N SER A 87 3.04 0.72 -16.63
CA SER A 87 3.67 1.76 -17.45
C SER A 87 2.81 2.18 -18.63
N THR A 88 1.93 1.30 -19.12
CA THR A 88 0.97 1.63 -20.18
C THR A 88 -0.19 2.49 -19.64
N LEU A 89 -0.65 2.23 -18.40
CA LEU A 89 -1.59 3.10 -17.69
C LEU A 89 -0.95 4.46 -17.36
N ALA A 90 0.26 4.45 -16.80
CA ALA A 90 1.03 5.66 -16.44
C ALA A 90 1.29 6.55 -17.67
N LYS A 91 1.73 5.96 -18.78
CA LYS A 91 1.92 6.65 -20.07
C LYS A 91 0.62 7.19 -20.65
N HIS A 92 -0.52 6.54 -20.38
CA HIS A 92 -1.81 7.01 -20.86
C HIS A 92 -2.31 8.18 -20.00
N PHE A 93 -2.41 7.99 -18.68
CA PHE A 93 -3.10 8.93 -17.79
C PHE A 93 -2.18 10.00 -17.15
N GLY A 94 -0.86 9.86 -17.23
CA GLY A 94 0.10 10.90 -16.83
C GLY A 94 0.58 10.86 -15.38
N PHE A 95 0.52 9.70 -14.71
CA PHE A 95 1.10 9.50 -13.37
C PHE A 95 2.49 8.85 -13.43
N ALA A 96 3.29 9.01 -12.38
CA ALA A 96 4.60 8.37 -12.25
C ALA A 96 4.51 6.98 -11.58
N LEU A 97 5.51 6.14 -11.83
CA LEU A 97 5.69 4.84 -11.19
C LEU A 97 7.00 4.78 -10.41
N LEU A 98 6.93 4.09 -9.27
CA LEU A 98 8.08 3.54 -8.55
C LEU A 98 7.87 2.04 -8.41
N MET A 99 8.84 1.25 -8.85
CA MET A 99 8.79 -0.21 -8.80
C MET A 99 10.05 -0.75 -8.10
N PRO A 100 9.99 -0.89 -6.76
CA PRO A 100 11.03 -1.57 -6.01
C PRO A 100 11.16 -3.03 -6.46
N GLU A 101 12.38 -3.53 -6.62
CA GLU A 101 12.65 -4.93 -6.95
C GLU A 101 13.45 -5.65 -5.87
N GLN A 102 12.98 -6.85 -5.51
CA GLN A 102 13.64 -7.73 -4.56
C GLN A 102 14.80 -8.50 -5.21
N GLN A 103 15.94 -8.52 -4.51
CA GLN A 103 17.14 -9.22 -4.95
C GLN A 103 17.24 -10.64 -4.39
N ARG A 104 17.72 -11.59 -5.21
CA ARG A 104 17.91 -13.00 -4.81
C ARG A 104 18.87 -13.20 -3.62
N ILE A 105 19.72 -12.21 -3.34
CA ILE A 105 20.65 -12.20 -2.20
C ILE A 105 19.98 -11.88 -0.85
N ASN A 106 18.75 -11.34 -0.87
CA ASN A 106 17.93 -11.13 0.33
C ASN A 106 16.92 -12.27 0.49
N ASN A 107 16.29 -12.68 -0.62
CA ASN A 107 15.35 -13.79 -0.66
C ASN A 107 15.52 -14.58 -1.97
N PRO A 108 15.92 -15.87 -1.96
CA PRO A 108 16.21 -16.64 -3.18
C PRO A 108 15.07 -16.69 -4.20
N GLN A 109 13.82 -16.57 -3.75
CA GLN A 109 12.61 -16.57 -4.58
C GLN A 109 12.18 -15.18 -5.05
N ARG A 110 12.96 -14.11 -4.83
CA ARG A 110 12.56 -12.71 -5.07
C ARG A 110 11.25 -12.31 -4.35
N CYS A 111 10.90 -12.96 -3.23
CA CYS A 111 9.77 -12.52 -2.40
C CYS A 111 10.20 -11.34 -1.50
N PHE A 112 9.39 -10.29 -1.39
CA PHE A 112 9.49 -9.34 -0.29
C PHE A 112 9.35 -10.09 1.05
N ASN A 113 10.14 -9.71 2.06
CA ASN A 113 10.24 -10.42 3.35
C ASN A 113 9.17 -9.94 4.35
N TRP A 114 7.92 -9.89 3.90
CA TRP A 114 6.74 -9.37 4.62
C TRP A 114 6.42 -10.01 5.99
N PHE A 115 7.10 -11.10 6.34
CA PHE A 115 6.98 -11.82 7.62
C PHE A 115 8.19 -11.65 8.55
N GLN A 116 9.26 -10.98 8.12
CA GLN A 116 10.45 -10.72 8.93
C GLN A 116 10.29 -9.37 9.63
N SER A 117 10.53 -9.32 10.94
CA SER A 117 10.26 -8.09 11.71
C SER A 117 11.23 -6.96 11.34
N GLU A 118 12.44 -7.32 10.96
CA GLU A 118 13.53 -6.46 10.51
C GLU A 118 13.22 -5.74 9.18
N ASP A 119 12.34 -6.32 8.35
CA ASP A 119 11.99 -5.81 7.02
C ASP A 119 10.66 -5.07 6.96
N ILE A 120 9.78 -5.26 7.94
CA ILE A 120 8.46 -4.61 8.02
C ILE A 120 8.31 -3.61 9.18
N THR A 121 9.27 -3.55 10.11
CA THR A 121 9.24 -2.53 11.17
C THR A 121 9.55 -1.16 10.58
N ARG A 122 8.77 -0.15 10.98
CA ARG A 122 8.96 1.23 10.56
C ARG A 122 10.43 1.67 10.67
N ASP A 123 10.90 2.35 9.64
CA ASP A 123 12.26 2.88 9.51
C ASP A 123 13.38 1.79 9.54
N GLN A 124 13.05 0.52 9.25
CA GLN A 124 13.99 -0.59 9.05
C GLN A 124 13.78 -1.32 7.71
N GLY A 125 14.81 -2.11 7.30
CA GLY A 125 14.80 -3.07 6.19
C GLY A 125 14.07 -2.63 4.91
N GLU A 126 13.29 -3.55 4.33
CA GLU A 126 12.58 -3.32 3.06
C GLU A 126 11.61 -2.13 3.09
N VAL A 127 10.81 -1.93 4.15
CA VAL A 127 9.91 -0.76 4.22
C VAL A 127 10.67 0.57 4.26
N ALA A 128 11.84 0.64 4.90
CA ALA A 128 12.68 1.83 4.87
C ALA A 128 13.33 2.05 3.50
N SER A 129 13.80 0.99 2.82
CA SER A 129 14.28 1.11 1.45
C SER A 129 13.22 1.70 0.51
N ILE A 130 11.97 1.23 0.60
CA ILE A 130 10.85 1.75 -0.20
C ILE A 130 10.53 3.21 0.19
N ARG A 131 10.55 3.55 1.48
CA ARG A 131 10.37 4.93 1.99
C ARG A 131 11.37 5.91 1.36
N GLU A 132 12.64 5.53 1.29
CA GLU A 132 13.72 6.34 0.70
C GLU A 132 13.55 6.51 -0.81
N MET A 133 13.15 5.45 -1.52
CA MET A 133 12.81 5.54 -2.95
C MET A 133 11.62 6.50 -3.22
N ILE A 134 10.60 6.49 -2.36
CA ILE A 134 9.47 7.44 -2.44
C ILE A 134 9.98 8.88 -2.22
N ALA A 135 10.81 9.11 -1.20
CA ALA A 135 11.40 10.42 -0.92
C ALA A 135 12.25 10.93 -2.11
N ARG A 136 13.02 10.05 -2.75
CA ARG A 136 13.78 10.37 -3.98
C ARG A 136 12.86 10.74 -5.14
N MET A 137 11.76 10.02 -5.36
CA MET A 137 10.78 10.37 -6.39
C MET A 137 10.15 11.75 -6.12
N VAL A 138 9.78 12.06 -4.87
CA VAL A 138 9.23 13.37 -4.49
C VAL A 138 10.21 14.50 -4.80
N ALA A 139 11.50 14.32 -4.45
CA ALA A 139 12.54 15.31 -4.72
C ALA A 139 12.83 15.51 -6.21
N ASP A 140 13.04 14.43 -6.96
CA ASP A 140 13.50 14.47 -8.36
C ASP A 140 12.36 14.79 -9.35
N CYS A 141 11.12 14.37 -9.07
CA CYS A 141 10.03 14.36 -10.05
C CYS A 141 8.90 15.37 -9.79
N ALA A 142 8.94 16.09 -8.66
CA ALA A 142 7.86 16.96 -8.18
C ALA A 142 6.50 16.23 -8.03
N ILE A 143 6.54 15.05 -7.39
CA ILE A 143 5.36 14.29 -6.99
C ILE A 143 4.56 15.11 -5.95
N ASP A 144 3.23 15.11 -6.06
CA ASP A 144 2.35 15.63 -5.00
C ASP A 144 2.31 14.63 -3.83
N PRO A 145 2.78 14.98 -2.62
CA PRO A 145 2.77 14.08 -1.47
C PRO A 145 1.37 13.61 -1.05
N SER A 146 0.31 14.31 -1.46
CA SER A 146 -1.08 13.91 -1.22
C SER A 146 -1.65 12.94 -2.27
N ARG A 147 -0.90 12.63 -3.34
CA ARG A 147 -1.30 11.73 -4.44
C ARG A 147 -0.29 10.59 -4.64
N ILE A 148 0.20 10.03 -3.54
CA ILE A 148 1.05 8.84 -3.51
C ILE A 148 0.19 7.62 -3.11
N PHE A 149 0.39 6.52 -3.83
CA PHE A 149 -0.39 5.28 -3.73
C PHE A 149 0.54 4.06 -3.74
N VAL A 150 0.09 2.92 -3.21
CA VAL A 150 0.88 1.67 -3.20
C VAL A 150 0.03 0.44 -3.52
N THR A 151 0.54 -0.46 -4.36
CA THR A 151 -0.18 -1.67 -4.78
C THR A 151 0.76 -2.84 -5.04
N GLY A 152 0.30 -4.08 -4.88
CA GLY A 152 1.11 -5.25 -5.20
C GLY A 152 0.41 -6.59 -5.15
N LEU A 153 1.09 -7.60 -5.73
CA LEU A 153 0.65 -8.99 -5.81
C LEU A 153 1.36 -9.85 -4.75
N SER A 154 0.62 -10.75 -4.08
CA SER A 154 1.20 -11.82 -3.25
C SER A 154 2.11 -11.26 -2.14
N ALA A 155 3.39 -11.62 -2.11
CA ALA A 155 4.40 -11.01 -1.22
C ALA A 155 4.49 -9.48 -1.37
N GLY A 156 4.32 -8.92 -2.58
CA GLY A 156 4.19 -7.49 -2.80
C GLY A 156 2.88 -6.89 -2.29
N GLY A 157 1.81 -7.68 -2.24
CA GLY A 157 0.53 -7.31 -1.60
C GLY A 157 0.63 -7.29 -0.07
N ALA A 158 1.34 -8.26 0.52
CA ALA A 158 1.66 -8.25 1.95
C ALA A 158 2.65 -7.11 2.32
N MET A 159 3.63 -6.81 1.45
CA MET A 159 4.50 -5.64 1.61
C MET A 159 3.76 -4.31 1.39
N THR A 160 2.70 -4.28 0.55
CA THR A 160 1.77 -3.14 0.46
C THR A 160 1.11 -2.90 1.82
N MET A 161 0.56 -3.94 2.46
CA MET A 161 0.01 -3.84 3.82
C MET A 161 1.06 -3.41 4.86
N ALA A 162 2.32 -3.83 4.72
CA ALA A 162 3.41 -3.37 5.58
C ALA A 162 3.72 -1.87 5.39
N MET A 163 3.83 -1.39 4.15
CA MET A 163 4.02 0.04 3.86
C MET A 163 2.87 0.90 4.39
N LEU A 164 1.61 0.47 4.17
CA LEU A 164 0.41 1.15 4.67
C LEU A 164 0.29 1.15 6.20
N SER A 165 0.98 0.22 6.90
CA SER A 165 0.95 0.13 8.37
C SER A 165 2.11 0.87 9.04
N ALA A 166 3.32 0.70 8.49
CA ALA A 166 4.54 1.32 9.00
C ALA A 166 4.62 2.82 8.65
N HIS A 167 4.20 3.20 7.44
CA HIS A 167 4.28 4.56 6.89
C HIS A 167 2.94 5.05 6.30
N PRO A 168 1.82 4.97 7.05
CA PRO A 168 0.49 5.39 6.57
C PRO A 168 0.44 6.85 6.13
N GLU A 169 1.28 7.72 6.71
CA GLU A 169 1.33 9.15 6.41
C GLU A 169 1.82 9.47 4.98
N LEU A 170 2.36 8.48 4.26
CA LEU A 170 2.82 8.64 2.88
C LEU A 170 1.73 8.38 1.84
N PHE A 171 0.58 7.78 2.19
CA PHE A 171 -0.33 7.19 1.21
C PHE A 171 -1.76 7.73 1.32
N ALA A 172 -2.34 8.11 0.17
CA ALA A 172 -3.77 8.43 0.09
C ALA A 172 -4.63 7.15 -0.01
N ALA A 173 -4.14 6.14 -0.74
CA ALA A 173 -4.75 4.82 -0.81
C ALA A 173 -3.73 3.73 -1.18
N GLY A 174 -4.10 2.47 -1.00
CA GLY A 174 -3.40 1.34 -1.58
C GLY A 174 -4.33 0.23 -2.06
N ALA A 175 -3.75 -0.79 -2.70
CA ALA A 175 -4.50 -1.94 -3.20
C ALA A 175 -3.71 -3.25 -3.09
N VAL A 176 -4.40 -4.34 -2.74
CA VAL A 176 -3.75 -5.61 -2.40
C VAL A 176 -4.35 -6.72 -3.22
N ILE A 177 -3.51 -7.37 -4.03
CA ILE A 177 -3.89 -8.49 -4.88
C ILE A 177 -3.30 -9.78 -4.31
N ALA A 178 -4.16 -10.74 -3.92
CA ALA A 178 -3.78 -12.03 -3.34
C ALA A 178 -2.77 -11.94 -2.17
N GLY A 179 -2.86 -10.86 -1.37
CA GLY A 179 -1.93 -10.55 -0.27
C GLY A 179 -2.41 -11.09 1.09
N LEU A 180 -1.77 -10.61 2.16
CA LEU A 180 -2.03 -11.07 3.54
C LEU A 180 -2.20 -9.90 4.53
N PRO A 181 -3.00 -10.07 5.61
CA PRO A 181 -3.19 -9.06 6.65
C PRO A 181 -1.90 -8.80 7.46
N PHE A 182 -1.62 -7.53 7.74
CA PHE A 182 -0.39 -7.09 8.39
C PHE A 182 -0.24 -7.64 9.82
N GLY A 183 1.01 -7.98 10.19
CA GLY A 183 1.40 -8.35 11.56
C GLY A 183 0.96 -9.74 12.03
N THR A 184 0.26 -10.49 11.18
CA THR A 184 -0.28 -11.83 11.50
C THR A 184 0.76 -12.95 11.49
N ALA A 185 1.89 -12.74 10.82
CA ALA A 185 3.07 -13.62 10.79
C ALA A 185 4.34 -12.88 11.23
N ARG A 186 5.27 -13.59 11.90
CA ARG A 186 6.57 -13.02 12.34
C ARG A 186 7.79 -13.89 12.00
N ASN A 187 7.58 -14.92 11.20
CA ASN A 187 8.61 -15.85 10.69
C ASN A 187 7.99 -16.72 9.57
N MET A 188 8.83 -17.52 8.90
CA MET A 188 8.41 -18.39 7.79
C MET A 188 7.34 -19.45 8.16
N ARG A 189 7.30 -19.96 9.41
CA ARG A 189 6.28 -20.93 9.83
C ARG A 189 4.91 -20.25 9.93
N ASP A 190 4.86 -19.10 10.61
CA ASP A 190 3.63 -18.32 10.75
C ASP A 190 3.13 -17.86 9.37
N ALA A 191 4.06 -17.49 8.48
CA ALA A 191 3.75 -17.11 7.10
C ALA A 191 3.06 -18.25 6.34
N ILE A 192 3.62 -19.46 6.35
CA ILE A 192 3.03 -20.63 5.69
C ILE A 192 1.65 -21.00 6.29
N LEU A 193 1.49 -20.83 7.61
CA LEU A 193 0.21 -21.06 8.29
C LEU A 193 -0.84 -20.03 7.85
N GLN A 194 -0.53 -18.72 7.92
CA GLN A 194 -1.44 -17.65 7.51
C GLN A 194 -1.77 -17.73 6.01
N MET A 195 -0.80 -18.08 5.16
CA MET A 195 -1.01 -18.29 3.72
C MET A 195 -2.02 -19.41 3.43
N ARG A 196 -2.03 -20.52 4.18
CA ARG A 196 -2.80 -21.72 3.82
C ARG A 196 -4.04 -21.98 4.68
N MET A 197 -4.01 -21.55 5.93
CA MET A 197 -5.03 -21.78 6.95
C MET A 197 -5.12 -20.54 7.85
N PRO A 198 -5.52 -19.38 7.30
CA PRO A 198 -5.65 -18.14 8.07
C PRO A 198 -6.66 -18.34 9.21
N PRO A 199 -6.27 -18.18 10.48
CA PRO A 199 -7.23 -18.23 11.59
C PRO A 199 -8.11 -16.98 11.53
N ALA A 200 -9.43 -17.14 11.60
CA ALA A 200 -10.36 -16.03 11.66
C ALA A 200 -10.18 -15.24 12.98
N ARG A 201 -9.84 -13.96 12.88
CA ARG A 201 -9.59 -13.08 14.04
C ARG A 201 -10.70 -12.03 14.21
N PRO A 202 -10.87 -11.47 15.42
CA PRO A 202 -11.66 -10.26 15.62
C PRO A 202 -11.05 -9.08 14.88
N ALA A 203 -11.89 -8.25 14.24
CA ALA A 203 -11.44 -7.06 13.52
C ALA A 203 -10.62 -6.10 14.40
N GLY A 204 -10.99 -5.97 15.67
CA GLY A 204 -10.25 -5.20 16.68
C GLY A 204 -8.82 -5.69 16.91
N GLU A 205 -8.56 -7.02 16.89
CA GLU A 205 -7.20 -7.58 17.03
C GLU A 205 -6.35 -7.23 15.80
N LEU A 206 -6.96 -7.35 14.62
CA LEU A 206 -6.34 -7.08 13.32
C LEU A 206 -5.98 -5.60 13.16
N GLY A 207 -6.92 -4.68 13.40
CA GLY A 207 -6.68 -3.24 13.36
C GLY A 207 -5.63 -2.80 14.38
N ASP A 208 -5.59 -3.46 15.55
CA ASP A 208 -4.57 -3.24 16.57
C ASP A 208 -3.15 -3.64 16.14
N LEU A 209 -2.99 -4.62 15.23
CA LEU A 209 -1.67 -4.93 14.66
C LEU A 209 -1.14 -3.76 13.82
N VAL A 210 -2.02 -3.10 13.05
CA VAL A 210 -1.68 -1.91 12.26
C VAL A 210 -1.45 -0.69 13.17
N ARG A 211 -2.33 -0.43 14.15
CA ARG A 211 -2.15 0.66 15.13
C ARG A 211 -0.88 0.57 15.97
N ARG A 212 -0.24 -0.62 16.05
CA ARG A 212 1.06 -0.82 16.71
C ARG A 212 2.27 -0.63 15.80
N ALA A 213 2.10 -0.57 14.48
CA ALA A 213 3.21 -0.45 13.52
C ALA A 213 3.81 0.97 13.45
N SER A 214 3.05 2.00 13.82
CA SER A 214 3.46 3.40 13.76
C SER A 214 2.81 4.24 14.86
N SER A 215 3.36 5.43 15.12
CA SER A 215 2.78 6.42 16.03
C SER A 215 1.66 7.25 15.40
N HIS A 216 1.14 6.85 14.23
CA HIS A 216 0.20 7.62 13.41
C HIS A 216 -1.10 7.98 14.14
N ARG A 217 -1.61 9.19 13.88
CA ARG A 217 -2.87 9.73 14.45
C ARG A 217 -3.71 10.50 13.41
N GLY A 218 -3.30 10.50 12.15
CA GLY A 218 -4.04 11.13 11.05
C GLY A 218 -5.10 10.20 10.45
N LYS A 219 -5.62 10.58 9.27
CA LYS A 219 -6.45 9.68 8.45
C LYS A 219 -5.64 8.44 8.05
N TRP A 220 -6.27 7.26 8.04
CA TRP A 220 -5.70 6.08 7.39
C TRP A 220 -5.91 6.15 5.87
N PRO A 221 -5.03 5.55 5.05
CA PRO A 221 -5.25 5.42 3.61
C PRO A 221 -6.55 4.65 3.29
N LYS A 222 -7.06 4.78 2.06
CA LYS A 222 -8.13 3.92 1.53
C LYS A 222 -7.56 2.57 1.05
N LEU A 223 -8.36 1.51 0.97
CA LEU A 223 -7.89 0.17 0.55
C LEU A 223 -8.82 -0.53 -0.44
N SER A 224 -8.23 -1.09 -1.50
CA SER A 224 -8.90 -1.94 -2.49
C SER A 224 -8.34 -3.37 -2.44
N VAL A 225 -9.16 -4.38 -2.18
CA VAL A 225 -8.73 -5.77 -1.93
C VAL A 225 -9.17 -6.68 -3.09
N TRP A 226 -8.28 -7.51 -3.62
CA TRP A 226 -8.54 -8.35 -4.79
C TRP A 226 -8.06 -9.78 -4.55
N HIS A 227 -8.94 -10.78 -4.69
CA HIS A 227 -8.58 -12.19 -4.47
C HIS A 227 -9.31 -13.15 -5.41
N GLY A 228 -8.63 -14.19 -5.88
CA GLY A 228 -9.23 -15.26 -6.69
C GLY A 228 -9.79 -16.39 -5.83
N THR A 229 -10.98 -16.92 -6.14
CA THR A 229 -11.62 -17.95 -5.29
C THR A 229 -10.97 -19.34 -5.40
N ALA A 230 -10.05 -19.56 -6.35
CA ALA A 230 -9.30 -20.79 -6.53
C ALA A 230 -7.81 -20.63 -6.15
N ASP A 231 -7.50 -19.68 -5.27
CA ASP A 231 -6.13 -19.42 -4.81
C ASP A 231 -5.66 -20.43 -3.74
N TYR A 232 -4.93 -21.46 -4.17
CA TYR A 232 -4.28 -22.45 -3.30
C TYR A 232 -2.87 -22.03 -2.80
N THR A 233 -2.41 -20.81 -3.12
CA THR A 233 -1.12 -20.28 -2.65
C THR A 233 -1.30 -19.36 -1.46
N VAL A 234 -2.29 -18.46 -1.52
CA VAL A 234 -2.77 -17.63 -0.42
C VAL A 234 -4.28 -17.81 -0.33
N HIS A 235 -4.75 -18.50 0.71
CA HIS A 235 -6.16 -18.89 0.87
C HIS A 235 -7.09 -17.66 0.83
N PRO A 236 -8.23 -17.68 0.11
CA PRO A 236 -9.06 -16.49 -0.13
C PRO A 236 -9.54 -15.76 1.12
N ASP A 237 -9.73 -16.48 2.23
CA ASP A 237 -10.11 -15.89 3.53
C ASP A 237 -9.13 -14.79 4.00
N ASN A 238 -7.87 -14.78 3.54
CA ASN A 238 -6.93 -13.68 3.82
C ASN A 238 -7.46 -12.33 3.34
N ALA A 239 -8.22 -12.27 2.24
CA ALA A 239 -8.91 -11.05 1.81
C ALA A 239 -9.95 -10.59 2.86
N GLY A 240 -10.72 -11.53 3.43
CA GLY A 240 -11.65 -11.25 4.52
C GLY A 240 -10.94 -10.73 5.78
N GLU A 241 -9.77 -11.27 6.13
CA GLU A 241 -8.96 -10.75 7.24
C GLU A 241 -8.34 -9.36 6.94
N ILE A 242 -7.95 -9.08 5.69
CA ILE A 242 -7.50 -7.74 5.26
C ILE A 242 -8.65 -6.72 5.33
N VAL A 243 -9.83 -7.08 4.84
CA VAL A 243 -11.04 -6.23 4.91
C VAL A 243 -11.38 -5.94 6.37
N LYS A 244 -11.48 -6.96 7.24
CA LYS A 244 -11.67 -6.77 8.70
C LYS A 244 -10.62 -5.84 9.31
N GLN A 245 -9.35 -6.01 8.95
CA GLN A 245 -8.25 -5.19 9.45
C GLN A 245 -8.42 -3.71 9.10
N TRP A 246 -8.89 -3.39 7.88
CA TRP A 246 -9.06 -2.01 7.44
C TRP A 246 -10.37 -1.38 7.88
N LEU A 247 -11.46 -2.14 7.94
CA LEU A 247 -12.75 -1.67 8.47
C LEU A 247 -12.63 -1.21 9.93
N ASP A 248 -11.86 -1.92 10.76
CA ASP A 248 -11.63 -1.55 12.16
C ASP A 248 -10.85 -0.22 12.30
N LEU A 249 -9.90 0.06 11.40
CA LEU A 249 -9.13 1.31 11.37
C LEU A 249 -9.97 2.52 10.97
N HIS A 250 -10.97 2.33 10.11
CA HIS A 250 -11.92 3.37 9.69
C HIS A 250 -13.22 3.38 10.53
N HIS A 251 -13.33 2.49 11.52
CA HIS A 251 -14.51 2.30 12.39
C HIS A 251 -15.81 2.01 11.60
N LEU A 252 -15.70 1.22 10.54
CA LEU A 252 -16.77 0.84 9.62
C LEU A 252 -17.44 -0.50 10.03
N PRO A 253 -18.72 -0.72 9.66
CA PRO A 253 -19.41 -1.98 9.97
C PRO A 253 -18.82 -3.16 9.18
N LEU A 254 -18.89 -4.37 9.73
CA LEU A 254 -18.41 -5.58 9.06
C LEU A 254 -19.24 -5.97 7.83
N ALA A 255 -20.54 -5.68 7.82
CA ALA A 255 -21.39 -5.92 6.67
C ALA A 255 -21.13 -4.86 5.58
N PRO A 256 -21.05 -5.23 4.29
CA PRO A 256 -20.88 -4.29 3.19
C PRO A 256 -22.03 -3.30 3.12
N MET A 257 -21.73 -2.04 2.83
CA MET A 257 -22.72 -0.97 2.70
C MET A 257 -23.37 -0.98 1.31
N ALA A 258 -22.64 -1.47 0.30
CA ALA A 258 -23.20 -1.95 -0.95
C ALA A 258 -22.44 -3.20 -1.43
N ALA A 259 -23.16 -4.11 -2.09
CA ALA A 259 -22.61 -5.23 -2.84
C ALA A 259 -23.22 -5.24 -4.25
N ASN A 260 -22.40 -5.41 -5.28
CA ASN A 260 -22.83 -5.50 -6.68
C ASN A 260 -21.86 -6.38 -7.49
N GLU A 261 -22.00 -6.40 -8.82
CA GLU A 261 -21.05 -7.04 -9.72
C GLU A 261 -20.34 -6.00 -10.59
N VAL A 262 -19.05 -6.23 -10.85
CA VAL A 262 -18.23 -5.47 -11.81
C VAL A 262 -17.58 -6.46 -12.75
N ASN A 263 -17.81 -6.32 -14.06
CA ASN A 263 -17.41 -7.28 -15.10
C ASN A 263 -17.84 -8.74 -14.80
N GLY A 264 -18.94 -8.95 -14.06
CA GLY A 264 -19.41 -10.29 -13.66
C GLY A 264 -18.74 -10.87 -12.40
N TYR A 265 -18.01 -10.06 -11.64
CA TYR A 265 -17.37 -10.47 -10.38
C TYR A 265 -17.98 -9.74 -9.17
N PRO A 266 -18.28 -10.45 -8.07
CA PRO A 266 -18.75 -9.84 -6.83
C PRO A 266 -17.81 -8.76 -6.30
N HIS A 267 -18.39 -7.62 -5.97
CA HIS A 267 -17.71 -6.41 -5.53
C HIS A 267 -18.46 -5.77 -4.35
N GLU A 268 -17.74 -5.52 -3.26
CA GLU A 268 -18.28 -5.01 -1.99
C GLU A 268 -17.63 -3.67 -1.61
N GLN A 269 -18.40 -2.76 -1.00
CA GLN A 269 -17.96 -1.39 -0.69
C GLN A 269 -18.42 -0.91 0.69
N TRP A 270 -17.56 -0.09 1.32
CA TRP A 270 -17.82 0.61 2.57
C TRP A 270 -17.32 2.06 2.48
N TRP A 271 -18.14 3.02 2.89
CA TRP A 271 -17.85 4.45 2.77
C TRP A 271 -17.90 5.19 4.11
N ASN A 272 -17.19 6.32 4.18
CA ASN A 272 -17.20 7.22 5.34
C ASN A 272 -18.46 8.12 5.37
N ALA A 273 -18.59 8.94 6.41
CA ALA A 273 -19.72 9.87 6.57
C ALA A 273 -19.83 10.94 5.45
N ASP A 274 -18.74 11.21 4.74
CA ASP A 274 -18.69 12.13 3.60
C ASP A 274 -19.10 11.45 2.26
N GLY A 275 -19.36 10.14 2.28
CA GLY A 275 -19.74 9.34 1.11
C GLY A 275 -18.56 8.82 0.27
N GLU A 276 -17.31 8.97 0.73
CA GLU A 276 -16.13 8.43 0.05
C GLU A 276 -15.91 6.95 0.43
N THR A 277 -15.82 6.07 -0.59
CA THR A 277 -15.48 4.65 -0.43
C THR A 277 -14.08 4.50 0.16
N MET A 278 -13.99 4.03 1.41
CA MET A 278 -12.73 3.84 2.15
C MET A 278 -12.18 2.42 2.00
N VAL A 279 -13.07 1.44 1.82
CA VAL A 279 -12.76 0.05 1.54
C VAL A 279 -13.60 -0.43 0.36
N GLU A 280 -12.95 -1.10 -0.59
CA GLU A 280 -13.61 -1.92 -1.60
C GLU A 280 -12.96 -3.31 -1.67
N SER A 281 -13.72 -4.33 -2.07
CA SER A 281 -13.26 -5.72 -2.19
C SER A 281 -13.81 -6.38 -3.46
N PHE A 282 -12.96 -7.09 -4.20
CA PHE A 282 -13.27 -7.80 -5.44
C PHE A 282 -12.96 -9.29 -5.30
N THR A 283 -13.98 -10.12 -5.45
CA THR A 283 -13.87 -11.59 -5.41
C THR A 283 -13.90 -12.14 -6.84
N ILE A 284 -12.74 -12.59 -7.35
CA ILE A 284 -12.60 -13.06 -8.73
C ILE A 284 -12.87 -14.57 -8.80
N THR A 285 -14.13 -14.91 -9.02
CA THR A 285 -14.64 -16.28 -9.14
C THR A 285 -13.81 -17.14 -10.10
N ASN A 286 -13.42 -18.33 -9.65
CA ASN A 286 -12.61 -19.33 -10.33
C ASN A 286 -11.17 -18.91 -10.71
N MET A 287 -10.70 -17.71 -10.33
CA MET A 287 -9.31 -17.32 -10.56
C MET A 287 -8.36 -17.94 -9.52
N ALA A 288 -7.21 -18.42 -9.98
CA ALA A 288 -6.10 -18.89 -9.14
C ALA A 288 -5.24 -17.73 -8.59
N HIS A 289 -4.11 -18.04 -7.94
CA HIS A 289 -3.15 -17.03 -7.47
C HIS A 289 -2.62 -16.16 -8.62
N GLY A 290 -2.89 -14.85 -8.60
CA GLY A 290 -2.38 -13.93 -9.62
C GLY A 290 -3.09 -12.59 -9.69
N THR A 291 -2.61 -11.75 -10.60
CA THR A 291 -3.22 -10.46 -10.97
C THR A 291 -4.25 -10.68 -12.08
N PRO A 292 -5.54 -10.34 -11.87
CA PRO A 292 -6.54 -10.39 -12.93
C PRO A 292 -6.30 -9.26 -13.93
N ILE A 293 -6.13 -9.65 -15.19
CA ILE A 293 -6.02 -8.76 -16.34
C ILE A 293 -7.19 -9.00 -17.31
N GLY A 294 -7.43 -8.02 -18.17
CA GLY A 294 -8.51 -8.07 -19.14
C GLY A 294 -8.67 -6.76 -19.88
N VAL A 295 -9.89 -6.49 -20.33
CA VAL A 295 -10.27 -5.22 -20.95
C VAL A 295 -10.66 -4.22 -19.84
N ALA A 296 -10.17 -2.99 -19.94
CA ALA A 296 -10.54 -1.89 -19.06
C ALA A 296 -11.84 -1.21 -19.54
N GLY A 297 -12.45 -0.38 -18.68
CA GLY A 297 -13.68 0.37 -18.99
C GLY A 297 -13.55 1.48 -20.04
N ASN A 298 -12.51 1.43 -20.87
CA ASN A 298 -12.27 2.29 -22.04
C ASN A 298 -11.92 1.46 -23.29
N ASP A 299 -12.35 0.19 -23.30
CA ASP A 299 -12.16 -0.83 -24.35
C ASP A 299 -10.71 -1.17 -24.70
N LYS A 300 -9.74 -0.76 -23.87
CA LYS A 300 -8.32 -1.08 -24.05
C LYS A 300 -7.89 -2.23 -23.14
N ARG A 301 -7.01 -3.07 -23.66
CA ARG A 301 -6.27 -4.05 -22.87
C ARG A 301 -5.02 -3.39 -22.28
N TYR A 302 -4.81 -3.58 -20.99
CA TYR A 302 -3.58 -3.21 -20.28
C TYR A 302 -2.93 -4.48 -19.73
N GLY A 303 -1.62 -4.60 -19.91
CA GLY A 303 -0.86 -5.79 -19.52
C GLY A 303 -0.94 -6.93 -20.53
N LYS A 304 -0.35 -8.07 -20.16
CA LYS A 304 -0.23 -9.28 -20.98
C LYS A 304 -0.22 -10.53 -20.09
N ALA A 305 -0.94 -11.57 -20.52
CA ALA A 305 -1.00 -12.84 -19.80
C ALA A 305 0.38 -13.51 -19.67
N GLY A 306 0.61 -14.18 -18.53
CA GLY A 306 1.89 -14.78 -18.16
C GLY A 306 1.86 -15.37 -16.74
N PRO A 307 3.02 -15.78 -16.18
CA PRO A 307 3.09 -16.35 -14.85
C PRO A 307 2.55 -15.40 -13.77
N PHE A 308 1.43 -15.79 -13.16
CA PHE A 308 0.63 -14.99 -12.20
C PHE A 308 0.00 -13.70 -12.78
N LEU A 309 -0.13 -13.59 -14.11
CA LEU A 309 -0.90 -12.57 -14.81
C LEU A 309 -2.03 -13.26 -15.58
N LEU A 310 -3.22 -13.26 -14.99
CA LEU A 310 -4.30 -14.18 -15.33
C LEU A 310 -5.40 -13.46 -16.12
N GLU A 311 -5.75 -13.97 -17.31
CA GLU A 311 -6.84 -13.42 -18.10
C GLU A 311 -8.19 -13.74 -17.44
N ALA A 312 -8.81 -12.71 -16.87
CA ALA A 312 -10.09 -12.79 -16.17
C ALA A 312 -11.16 -11.86 -16.78
N GLY A 313 -10.86 -11.14 -17.87
CA GLY A 313 -11.80 -10.18 -18.47
C GLY A 313 -12.04 -8.91 -17.64
N ILE A 314 -11.35 -8.76 -16.50
CA ILE A 314 -11.37 -7.58 -15.63
C ILE A 314 -9.92 -7.10 -15.40
N SER A 315 -9.66 -5.83 -15.67
CA SER A 315 -8.32 -5.23 -15.47
C SER A 315 -8.21 -4.62 -14.08
N SER A 316 -7.63 -5.35 -13.13
CA SER A 316 -7.37 -4.83 -11.77
C SER A 316 -6.55 -3.55 -11.79
N SER A 317 -5.43 -3.52 -12.52
CA SER A 317 -4.56 -2.33 -12.61
C SER A 317 -5.31 -1.07 -13.02
N TYR A 318 -6.25 -1.18 -13.97
CA TYR A 318 -7.09 -0.04 -14.38
C TYR A 318 -8.10 0.37 -13.31
N LEU A 319 -8.79 -0.59 -12.67
CA LEU A 319 -9.80 -0.29 -11.65
C LEU A 319 -9.16 0.22 -10.35
N ILE A 320 -7.99 -0.28 -9.97
CA ILE A 320 -7.14 0.25 -8.90
C ILE A 320 -6.68 1.68 -9.22
N ALA A 321 -6.20 1.95 -10.45
CA ALA A 321 -5.85 3.30 -10.88
C ALA A 321 -7.07 4.26 -10.87
N LYS A 322 -8.28 3.74 -11.08
CA LYS A 322 -9.54 4.50 -10.96
C LYS A 322 -9.89 4.77 -9.50
N PHE A 323 -9.79 3.78 -8.60
CA PHE A 323 -9.97 3.93 -7.15
C PHE A 323 -8.99 4.95 -6.53
N PHE A 324 -7.76 5.00 -7.05
CA PHE A 324 -6.75 6.01 -6.69
C PHE A 324 -7.03 7.41 -7.27
N GLY A 325 -8.02 7.59 -8.15
CA GLY A 325 -8.29 8.89 -8.78
C GLY A 325 -7.13 9.38 -9.68
N VAL A 326 -6.42 8.44 -10.33
CA VAL A 326 -5.34 8.76 -11.28
C VAL A 326 -5.70 8.48 -12.74
N THR A 327 -6.89 7.95 -13.03
CA THR A 327 -7.43 7.81 -14.41
C THR A 327 -8.07 9.09 -14.96
N ASP A 328 -8.33 10.09 -14.11
CA ASP A 328 -8.92 11.35 -14.56
C ASP A 328 -7.89 12.16 -15.36
N TRP A 329 -8.24 12.44 -16.61
CA TRP A 329 -7.27 12.69 -17.67
C TRP A 329 -6.53 14.03 -17.54
N ILE A 330 -5.24 14.07 -17.93
CA ILE A 330 -4.43 15.31 -18.06
C ILE A 330 -5.18 16.33 -18.90
N ARG A 331 -5.76 17.37 -18.28
CA ARG A 331 -6.59 18.41 -18.92
C ARG A 331 -6.00 18.84 -20.27
N GLN A 332 -6.50 18.27 -21.37
CA GLN A 332 -5.94 18.53 -22.70
C GLN A 332 -6.07 20.02 -22.98
N PRO A 333 -5.04 20.69 -23.53
CA PRO A 333 -5.29 21.94 -24.21
C PRO A 333 -6.32 21.65 -25.30
N LYS A 334 -7.52 22.22 -25.14
CA LYS A 334 -8.60 22.10 -26.13
C LYS A 334 -7.98 22.40 -27.50
N PRO A 335 -8.09 21.50 -28.50
CA PRO A 335 -7.53 21.76 -29.83
C PRO A 335 -7.95 23.16 -30.27
N ALA A 336 -6.96 24.02 -30.54
CA ALA A 336 -7.24 25.36 -30.99
C ALA A 336 -8.10 25.24 -32.24
N VAL A 337 -9.33 25.73 -32.18
CA VAL A 337 -10.25 25.62 -33.31
C VAL A 337 -9.72 26.57 -34.37
N THR A 338 -8.93 26.02 -35.29
CA THR A 338 -8.45 26.71 -36.49
C THR A 338 -9.63 26.88 -37.44
N SER A 339 -10.58 27.72 -37.05
CA SER A 339 -11.61 28.25 -37.94
C SER A 339 -10.89 28.84 -39.15
N PRO A 340 -11.20 28.39 -40.39
CA PRO A 340 -10.60 28.94 -41.59
C PRO A 340 -11.17 30.35 -41.81
N SER A 341 -10.58 31.34 -41.15
CA SER A 341 -10.93 32.74 -41.30
C SER A 341 -10.44 33.23 -42.66
N SER A 342 -11.25 32.98 -43.68
CA SER A 342 -11.00 33.48 -45.04
C SER A 342 -10.94 35.00 -45.01
N LYS A 343 -9.90 35.57 -45.63
CA LYS A 343 -9.78 37.01 -45.80
C LYS A 343 -10.81 37.49 -46.82
N LEU A 344 -11.92 38.04 -46.33
CA LEU A 344 -12.68 39.05 -47.07
C LEU A 344 -12.54 40.37 -46.31
N ILE A 345 -11.93 41.35 -46.97
CA ILE A 345 -11.83 42.73 -46.50
C ILE A 345 -12.96 43.50 -47.20
N PRO A 346 -13.98 44.00 -46.49
CA PRO A 346 -14.90 45.00 -47.02
C PRO A 346 -14.21 46.37 -47.08
N GLU A 347 -14.60 47.21 -48.04
CA GLU A 347 -14.05 48.55 -48.20
C GLU A 347 -14.41 49.49 -47.04
N VAL A 348 -13.54 50.48 -46.81
CA VAL A 348 -13.75 51.52 -45.78
C VAL A 348 -14.47 52.72 -46.38
N SER A 349 -15.55 53.15 -45.72
CA SER A 349 -16.16 54.47 -45.91
C SER A 349 -16.84 54.95 -44.63
N PRO A 350 -17.03 56.27 -44.43
CA PRO A 350 -16.57 56.88 -43.19
C PRO A 350 -17.63 57.03 -42.07
N ILE A 351 -17.12 57.06 -40.83
CA ILE A 351 -17.87 57.39 -39.62
C ILE A 351 -17.98 58.93 -39.48
N PRO A 352 -19.16 59.49 -39.13
CA PRO A 352 -19.33 60.94 -38.96
C PRO A 352 -18.62 61.50 -37.71
N VAL A 353 -18.20 62.76 -37.81
CA VAL A 353 -17.43 63.47 -36.77
C VAL A 353 -18.33 64.01 -35.66
N LEU A 354 -17.93 63.85 -34.39
CA LEU A 354 -18.47 64.57 -33.23
C LEU A 354 -17.33 65.31 -32.49
N PRO A 355 -17.40 66.65 -32.28
CA PRO A 355 -16.23 67.45 -31.91
C PRO A 355 -16.15 67.81 -30.42
N ALA A 356 -15.31 67.12 -29.63
CA ALA A 356 -15.18 67.42 -28.19
C ALA A 356 -13.81 67.10 -27.52
N LEU A 357 -12.65 67.25 -28.20
CA LEU A 357 -11.34 67.06 -27.54
C LEU A 357 -10.21 68.03 -27.93
N THR A 358 -10.49 69.03 -28.77
CA THR A 358 -9.49 70.01 -29.26
C THR A 358 -9.20 71.16 -28.28
N LYS A 359 -9.44 70.98 -26.97
CA LYS A 359 -9.29 72.04 -25.94
C LYS A 359 -8.34 71.67 -24.78
N MET A 360 -7.63 70.54 -24.84
CA MET A 360 -6.68 70.10 -23.80
C MET A 360 -5.23 69.89 -24.27
N LEU A 361 -4.93 70.09 -25.56
CA LEU A 361 -3.58 69.90 -26.13
C LEU A 361 -2.98 71.19 -26.74
N ARG A 362 -3.22 72.34 -26.10
CA ARG A 362 -2.57 73.63 -26.44
C ARG A 362 -2.30 74.51 -25.20
N LYS A 363 -1.60 73.99 -24.19
CA LYS A 363 -0.96 74.82 -23.14
C LYS A 363 0.13 74.08 -22.32
N ALA A 364 1.21 73.62 -22.96
CA ALA A 364 2.35 73.00 -22.25
C ALA A 364 3.71 73.07 -22.99
N GLU A 365 3.93 74.02 -23.90
CA GLU A 365 5.26 74.32 -24.43
C GLU A 365 5.54 75.82 -24.33
N ASP A 366 6.28 76.20 -23.28
CA ASP A 366 7.23 77.31 -23.26
C ASP A 366 8.18 77.11 -22.07
N GLN A 367 9.44 77.51 -22.23
CA GLN A 367 10.58 77.19 -21.33
C GLN A 367 11.05 78.45 -20.55
N PRO A 368 12.08 78.48 -19.65
CA PRO A 368 13.31 77.66 -19.69
C PRO A 368 14.02 77.25 -18.36
N ALA A 369 15.03 76.38 -18.55
CA ALA A 369 16.35 76.29 -17.88
C ALA A 369 16.50 76.26 -16.34
N ALA A 370 17.18 75.21 -15.82
CA ALA A 370 18.61 75.25 -15.48
C ALA A 370 19.15 73.90 -14.92
N GLY A 371 20.48 73.70 -14.97
CA GLY A 371 21.20 72.75 -14.10
C GLY A 371 21.52 71.37 -14.67
N SER A 372 22.81 71.11 -14.95
CA SER A 372 23.38 69.80 -15.27
C SER A 372 24.18 69.23 -14.09
N VAL A 373 24.45 67.91 -14.08
CA VAL A 373 25.80 67.29 -13.99
C VAL A 373 25.71 65.75 -13.91
N GLU A 374 26.81 65.09 -14.27
CA GLU A 374 27.01 63.69 -14.65
C GLU A 374 26.96 62.64 -13.50
N ALA A 375 27.13 61.37 -13.88
CA ALA A 375 27.17 60.20 -12.99
C ALA A 375 28.60 59.67 -12.73
N LYS A 376 28.79 58.94 -11.62
CA LYS A 376 29.88 57.95 -11.46
C LYS A 376 29.57 56.93 -10.37
N ALA A 377 30.33 55.83 -10.32
CA ALA A 377 30.03 54.64 -9.51
C ALA A 377 31.22 54.16 -8.66
N ALA A 378 30.88 53.49 -7.54
CA ALA A 378 31.71 52.60 -6.70
C ALA A 378 32.95 53.24 -5.99
N PRO A 379 33.35 52.77 -4.79
CA PRO A 379 33.98 51.44 -4.62
C PRO A 379 33.58 50.65 -3.35
N GLN A 380 34.15 49.45 -3.18
CA GLN A 380 34.18 48.67 -1.92
C GLN A 380 35.29 49.15 -0.98
N PRO A 381 35.35 48.64 0.27
CA PRO A 381 36.52 47.80 0.62
C PRO A 381 36.20 46.53 1.45
N THR A 382 37.23 45.75 1.82
CA THR A 382 37.13 44.35 2.27
C THR A 382 37.81 44.03 3.62
N THR A 383 37.30 42.97 4.29
CA THR A 383 38.01 42.01 5.19
C THR A 383 38.78 42.48 6.43
N THR A 384 38.43 41.94 7.62
CA THR A 384 39.35 41.26 8.58
C THR A 384 38.60 40.54 9.73
N ALA A 385 39.30 39.66 10.47
CA ALA A 385 38.85 38.82 11.60
C ALA A 385 40.09 38.42 12.46
N PRO A 386 40.03 37.64 13.58
CA PRO A 386 38.90 37.03 14.32
C PRO A 386 38.74 37.69 15.73
N PRO A 387 38.95 37.12 16.96
CA PRO A 387 39.30 35.78 17.47
C PRO A 387 38.11 35.04 18.17
N THR A 388 38.29 34.44 19.36
CA THR A 388 37.34 33.52 20.04
C THR A 388 37.33 33.64 21.58
N LYS A 389 36.20 33.27 22.24
CA LYS A 389 36.19 32.48 23.50
C LYS A 389 34.80 31.93 23.92
N THR A 390 34.87 30.80 24.60
CA THR A 390 33.85 29.90 25.19
C THR A 390 32.82 30.51 26.15
N ALA A 391 31.54 30.07 26.11
CA ALA A 391 30.76 29.61 27.30
C ALA A 391 29.34 29.06 26.99
N LYS A 392 28.96 27.96 27.66
CA LYS A 392 27.59 27.45 27.97
C LYS A 392 27.76 26.45 29.15
N PRO A 393 26.71 26.00 29.89
CA PRO A 393 25.27 26.25 29.71
C PRO A 393 24.52 26.75 30.97
N ALA A 394 23.24 27.11 30.80
CA ALA A 394 22.26 27.20 31.87
C ALA A 394 20.90 26.64 31.38
N GLN A 395 20.13 26.03 32.28
CA GLN A 395 18.74 25.60 32.05
C GLN A 395 17.77 26.71 32.50
N PRO A 396 16.48 26.61 32.12
CA PRO A 396 15.47 26.55 33.20
C PRO A 396 14.47 25.40 33.03
N ARG A 397 13.89 24.96 34.17
CA ARG A 397 12.76 24.02 34.27
C ARG A 397 11.44 24.79 34.60
N PRO A 398 10.26 24.14 34.58
CA PRO A 398 9.03 24.81 34.13
C PRO A 398 8.29 25.66 35.16
N ALA A 399 7.54 26.65 34.66
CA ALA A 399 6.56 27.39 35.44
C ALA A 399 5.29 26.54 35.69
N ARG A 400 4.75 26.65 36.92
CA ARG A 400 3.58 25.89 37.40
C ARG A 400 2.42 26.85 37.69
N ALA A 401 1.44 26.93 36.79
CA ALA A 401 0.20 27.70 37.02
C ALA A 401 -0.83 26.88 37.82
N LYS A 402 -1.66 27.56 38.62
CA LYS A 402 -2.60 26.92 39.56
C LYS A 402 -4.01 26.76 38.99
N SER A 403 -4.52 25.54 39.14
CA SER A 403 -5.93 25.18 39.32
C SER A 403 -6.91 26.31 39.67
N GLY A 404 -7.81 26.63 38.74
CA GLY A 404 -9.11 27.24 39.04
C GLY A 404 -10.18 26.15 39.15
N ARG A 405 -10.94 26.12 40.24
CA ARG A 405 -11.97 25.10 40.50
C ARG A 405 -13.36 25.70 40.30
N SER A 406 -14.11 25.21 39.32
CA SER A 406 -15.56 25.48 39.19
C SER A 406 -16.29 24.18 38.90
N THR A 407 -17.40 23.94 39.60
CA THR A 407 -18.17 22.70 39.55
C THR A 407 -19.57 22.97 39.01
N ALA A 408 -19.81 22.64 37.74
CA ALA A 408 -21.13 22.66 37.13
C ALA A 408 -21.55 21.23 36.75
N ARG A 409 -22.74 20.82 37.20
CA ARG A 409 -23.27 19.44 37.09
C ARG A 409 -24.52 19.46 36.21
N PRO A 410 -24.51 18.85 35.00
CA PRO A 410 -25.74 18.62 34.26
C PRO A 410 -26.62 17.55 34.96
N PRO A 411 -27.95 17.63 34.86
CA PRO A 411 -28.86 16.76 35.60
C PRO A 411 -29.04 15.38 34.96
N LYS A 412 -29.35 14.37 35.79
CA LYS A 412 -29.87 13.09 35.32
C LYS A 412 -31.27 13.31 34.70
N ARG A 413 -31.51 12.78 33.50
CA ARG A 413 -32.88 12.41 33.06
C ARG A 413 -32.98 10.89 33.04
N LYS A 414 -33.99 10.35 33.73
CA LYS A 414 -34.50 9.00 33.47
C LYS A 414 -35.34 9.03 32.19
N ALA A 415 -35.34 7.93 31.45
CA ALA A 415 -36.42 7.51 30.58
C ALA A 415 -36.50 5.98 30.66
N GLU A 416 -37.64 5.45 31.10
CA GLU A 416 -37.95 4.01 31.07
C GLU A 416 -38.81 3.71 29.81
N PRO A 417 -38.82 2.46 29.30
CA PRO A 417 -39.32 2.16 27.96
C PRO A 417 -40.84 1.91 27.90
N PRO A 418 -41.48 2.11 26.74
CA PRO A 418 -42.76 1.49 26.42
C PRO A 418 -42.57 0.04 25.95
N ALA A 419 -43.54 -0.83 26.22
CA ALA A 419 -43.53 -2.23 25.78
C ALA A 419 -44.88 -2.65 25.18
N SER A 420 -44.81 -3.58 24.21
CA SER A 420 -45.88 -4.49 23.74
C SER A 420 -47.23 -3.93 23.25
N GLY A 421 -47.56 -4.23 21.99
CA GLY A 421 -48.90 -4.11 21.38
C GLY A 421 -48.89 -4.65 19.93
N PRO A 422 -49.60 -5.75 19.58
CA PRO A 422 -49.37 -6.47 18.32
C PRO A 422 -50.51 -6.43 17.28
N LEU A 423 -50.29 -7.11 16.15
CA LEU A 423 -51.25 -7.53 15.09
C LEU A 423 -51.66 -6.45 14.05
N PRO A 424 -52.13 -6.85 12.83
CA PRO A 424 -52.50 -8.20 12.37
C PRO A 424 -51.63 -8.81 11.25
N VAL A 425 -51.95 -10.08 10.96
CA VAL A 425 -51.44 -10.89 9.84
C VAL A 425 -52.41 -10.78 8.67
N GLU A 426 -51.92 -10.83 7.43
CA GLU A 426 -52.66 -11.50 6.36
C GLU A 426 -51.71 -12.34 5.49
N SER A 427 -52.25 -13.38 4.84
CA SER A 427 -51.48 -14.49 4.30
C SER A 427 -51.93 -14.88 2.90
N LYS A 428 -51.00 -15.39 2.09
CA LYS A 428 -51.35 -16.24 0.96
C LYS A 428 -50.28 -17.29 0.70
N ALA A 429 -50.65 -18.55 0.90
CA ALA A 429 -49.83 -19.69 0.56
C ALA A 429 -50.24 -20.25 -0.81
N MET A 430 -49.29 -20.88 -1.51
CA MET A 430 -49.57 -21.96 -2.44
C MET A 430 -48.63 -23.13 -2.11
N SER A 431 -49.16 -24.35 -2.23
CA SER A 431 -48.49 -25.59 -1.84
C SER A 431 -48.47 -26.55 -3.01
N ALA A 432 -47.34 -27.22 -3.25
CA ALA A 432 -47.29 -28.57 -3.82
C ALA A 432 -45.89 -29.19 -3.63
N ALA A 433 -45.84 -30.29 -2.89
CA ALA A 433 -44.92 -31.40 -3.15
C ALA A 433 -45.79 -32.59 -3.65
N PRO A 434 -45.21 -33.68 -4.20
CA PRO A 434 -44.93 -34.80 -3.28
C PRO A 434 -43.75 -35.74 -3.66
N ALA A 435 -43.26 -36.45 -2.63
CA ALA A 435 -42.75 -37.84 -2.60
C ALA A 435 -41.63 -38.33 -3.55
N GLY A 436 -40.65 -39.07 -2.99
CA GLY A 436 -39.61 -39.78 -3.76
C GLY A 436 -38.48 -40.44 -2.95
N ALA A 437 -38.79 -41.41 -2.08
CA ALA A 437 -37.85 -42.26 -1.31
C ALA A 437 -38.58 -43.59 -0.95
N PRO A 438 -37.94 -44.76 -0.69
CA PRO A 438 -36.75 -44.93 0.19
C PRO A 438 -35.73 -46.05 -0.17
N ALA A 439 -34.59 -46.05 0.55
CA ALA A 439 -33.72 -47.18 0.99
C ALA A 439 -32.42 -46.56 1.55
N GLU A 440 -32.08 -46.53 2.85
CA GLU A 440 -32.06 -47.52 3.93
C GLU A 440 -30.88 -48.52 3.87
N VAL A 441 -29.78 -48.17 4.57
CA VAL A 441 -28.78 -49.09 5.13
C VAL A 441 -28.37 -48.56 6.52
N THR A 442 -28.08 -49.46 7.45
CA THR A 442 -28.02 -49.21 8.91
C THR A 442 -26.68 -48.63 9.43
N PRO A 443 -26.70 -47.80 10.49
CA PRO A 443 -25.52 -47.49 11.29
C PRO A 443 -25.31 -48.51 12.43
N VAL A 444 -24.05 -48.80 12.78
CA VAL A 444 -23.69 -49.66 13.92
C VAL A 444 -23.54 -48.84 15.20
N ALA A 445 -24.15 -49.29 16.29
CA ALA A 445 -24.11 -48.62 17.59
C ALA A 445 -23.02 -49.18 18.52
N SER A 446 -22.42 -48.30 19.34
CA SER A 446 -21.63 -48.64 20.53
C SER A 446 -22.15 -47.87 21.73
N LYS A 447 -22.26 -48.54 22.89
CA LYS A 447 -23.01 -48.05 24.06
C LYS A 447 -22.18 -47.10 24.95
N PRO A 448 -22.81 -46.11 25.63
CA PRO A 448 -22.19 -45.38 26.72
C PRO A 448 -22.07 -46.24 27.99
N SER A 449 -21.13 -45.89 28.87
CA SER A 449 -21.04 -46.43 30.23
C SER A 449 -21.47 -45.36 31.26
N VAL A 450 -22.07 -45.79 32.37
CA VAL A 450 -22.67 -44.90 33.39
C VAL A 450 -21.68 -44.65 34.53
N ALA A 451 -21.76 -43.46 35.12
CA ALA A 451 -20.86 -42.97 36.14
C ALA A 451 -20.91 -43.74 37.47
N LYS A 452 -19.84 -43.60 38.26
CA LYS A 452 -19.84 -43.83 39.71
C LYS A 452 -19.25 -42.60 40.39
N ALA A 453 -20.07 -41.87 41.14
CA ALA A 453 -19.62 -40.70 41.89
C ALA A 453 -18.86 -41.12 43.15
N ILE A 454 -17.88 -40.31 43.55
CA ILE A 454 -17.28 -40.32 44.89
C ILE A 454 -17.23 -38.85 45.33
N ASP A 455 -17.71 -38.58 46.53
CA ASP A 455 -17.80 -37.25 47.12
C ASP A 455 -16.47 -36.86 47.78
N MET A 456 -16.01 -35.62 47.52
CA MET A 456 -14.95 -34.96 48.29
C MET A 456 -15.19 -33.44 48.31
N THR A 457 -15.27 -32.91 49.53
CA THR A 457 -15.50 -31.49 49.85
C THR A 457 -14.36 -30.56 49.41
N PRO A 458 -14.64 -29.28 49.08
CA PRO A 458 -13.59 -28.29 48.80
C PRO A 458 -12.78 -27.95 50.05
N ALA A 459 -11.50 -27.61 49.86
CA ALA A 459 -10.60 -27.13 50.91
C ALA A 459 -10.15 -25.69 50.62
N ASP A 460 -9.95 -24.89 51.67
CA ASP A 460 -9.66 -23.45 51.56
C ASP A 460 -8.26 -23.14 50.98
N PRO A 461 -8.11 -22.02 50.23
CA PRO A 461 -6.82 -21.56 49.74
C PRO A 461 -5.99 -20.89 50.86
N PRO A 462 -4.68 -21.20 50.99
CA PRO A 462 -3.84 -20.62 52.03
C PRO A 462 -3.50 -19.15 51.75
N THR A 463 -3.65 -18.31 52.77
CA THR A 463 -3.27 -16.89 52.74
C THR A 463 -1.75 -16.73 52.71
N VAL A 464 -1.21 -16.01 51.72
CA VAL A 464 0.23 -15.68 51.65
C VAL A 464 0.44 -14.18 51.86
N VAL A 465 1.24 -13.84 52.88
CA VAL A 465 1.56 -12.47 53.27
C VAL A 465 2.64 -11.89 52.36
N ALA A 466 2.47 -10.63 51.92
CA ALA A 466 3.43 -9.95 51.06
C ALA A 466 4.72 -9.56 51.82
N VAL A 467 5.84 -10.18 51.46
CA VAL A 467 7.18 -9.81 51.95
C VAL A 467 7.86 -8.84 50.97
N LYS A 468 8.41 -7.75 51.49
CA LYS A 468 8.94 -6.62 50.71
C LYS A 468 10.42 -6.82 50.36
N ALA A 469 10.73 -7.20 49.13
CA ALA A 469 12.10 -7.37 48.66
C ALA A 469 12.87 -6.05 48.48
N ALA A 470 14.18 -6.08 48.73
CA ALA A 470 15.11 -4.96 48.52
C ALA A 470 15.72 -4.99 47.10
N PRO A 471 16.18 -3.84 46.55
CA PRO A 471 16.73 -3.78 45.19
C PRO A 471 18.14 -4.39 45.09
N ALA A 472 18.40 -5.12 44.00
CA ALA A 472 19.71 -5.65 43.66
C ALA A 472 20.60 -4.60 42.94
N PRO A 473 21.94 -4.66 43.06
CA PRO A 473 22.85 -3.70 42.42
C PRO A 473 22.96 -3.90 40.89
N SER A 474 23.30 -2.82 40.19
CA SER A 474 23.43 -2.77 38.72
C SER A 474 24.69 -3.48 38.21
N ALA A 475 24.55 -4.29 37.16
CA ALA A 475 25.67 -4.94 36.47
C ALA A 475 26.47 -3.95 35.58
N PRO A 476 27.80 -4.16 35.40
CA PRO A 476 28.64 -3.34 34.52
C PRO A 476 28.44 -3.68 33.02
N PRO A 477 28.78 -2.77 32.10
CA PRO A 477 28.62 -2.99 30.65
C PRO A 477 29.63 -4.03 30.09
N PRO A 478 29.23 -4.84 29.10
CA PRO A 478 30.09 -5.88 28.52
C PRO A 478 31.20 -5.30 27.62
N ALA A 479 32.42 -5.80 27.76
CA ALA A 479 33.57 -5.39 26.95
C ALA A 479 33.48 -5.87 25.49
N ALA A 480 34.02 -5.07 24.57
CA ALA A 480 33.99 -5.33 23.13
C ALA A 480 34.80 -6.57 22.72
N LYS A 481 34.12 -7.66 22.34
CA LYS A 481 34.76 -8.86 21.79
C LYS A 481 35.28 -8.59 20.37
N ARG A 482 36.61 -8.58 20.19
CA ARG A 482 37.24 -8.65 18.85
C ARG A 482 36.71 -9.90 18.12
N ARG A 483 36.08 -9.71 16.95
CA ARG A 483 35.71 -10.83 16.06
C ARG A 483 37.00 -11.51 15.57
N ARG A 484 37.09 -12.84 15.71
CA ARG A 484 38.04 -13.62 14.90
C ARG A 484 37.45 -13.72 13.49
N VAL A 485 38.24 -13.42 12.47
CA VAL A 485 37.86 -13.75 11.09
C VAL A 485 37.94 -15.27 10.96
N ILE A 486 36.86 -15.89 10.48
CA ILE A 486 36.87 -17.29 10.07
C ILE A 486 37.23 -17.30 8.60
N ASP A 487 38.32 -17.97 8.25
CA ASP A 487 38.66 -18.24 6.85
C ASP A 487 37.66 -19.27 6.29
N VAL A 488 36.70 -18.78 5.51
CA VAL A 488 35.65 -19.60 4.92
C VAL A 488 36.21 -20.54 3.84
N ALA A 489 37.28 -20.16 3.14
CA ALA A 489 37.91 -21.01 2.14
C ALA A 489 38.58 -22.22 2.80
N ALA A 490 39.30 -22.01 3.92
CA ALA A 490 39.91 -23.09 4.70
C ALA A 490 38.87 -24.06 5.33
N VAL A 491 37.65 -23.60 5.60
CA VAL A 491 36.54 -24.45 6.06
C VAL A 491 35.94 -25.26 4.90
N ILE A 492 35.73 -24.64 3.73
CA ILE A 492 35.20 -25.32 2.54
C ILE A 492 36.18 -26.38 2.02
N ASP A 493 37.48 -26.08 1.93
CA ASP A 493 38.50 -27.02 1.47
C ASP A 493 38.57 -28.29 2.35
N ARG A 494 38.43 -28.14 3.66
CA ARG A 494 38.32 -29.27 4.59
C ARG A 494 37.05 -30.08 4.39
N ALA A 495 35.91 -29.44 4.13
CA ALA A 495 34.65 -30.13 3.90
C ALA A 495 34.67 -30.94 2.58
N LEU A 496 35.23 -30.38 1.50
CA LEU A 496 35.39 -31.07 0.22
C LEU A 496 36.32 -32.28 0.32
N LYS A 497 37.50 -32.10 0.96
CA LYS A 497 38.44 -33.20 1.21
C LYS A 497 37.83 -34.30 2.10
N ALA A 498 37.03 -33.95 3.11
CA ALA A 498 36.32 -34.92 3.95
C ALA A 498 35.21 -35.69 3.18
N ALA A 499 34.67 -35.11 2.10
CA ALA A 499 33.72 -35.75 1.20
C ALA A 499 34.37 -36.55 0.06
N GLY A 500 35.71 -36.60 -0.02
CA GLY A 500 36.45 -37.27 -1.10
C GLY A 500 36.39 -36.54 -2.46
N LEU A 501 35.90 -35.30 -2.48
CA LEU A 501 35.80 -34.47 -3.69
C LEU A 501 37.05 -33.59 -3.83
N LYS A 502 37.53 -33.42 -5.07
CA LYS A 502 38.63 -32.52 -5.44
C LYS A 502 38.10 -31.23 -6.05
#